data_AF-A0A452HX05-F1
#
_entry.id   AF-A0A452HX05-F1
#
_cell.length_a   1.000
_cell.length_b   1.000
_cell.length_c   1.000
_cell.angle_alpha   90.00
_cell.angle_beta   90.00
_cell.angle_gamma   90.00
#
_symmetry.space_group_name_H-M   'P 1'
#
loop_
_entity.id
_entity.type
_entity.pdbx_description
1 polymer ?
#
loop_
_entity_poly.entity_id
_entity_poly.type
_entity_poly.pdbx_seq_one_letter_code
_entity_poly.pdbx_strand_id
1 'polypeptide(L)'
;AFSLLLSLQGYMIDEHAAMQARWEEASRETIKKTTKPCPSCHVPVEKNGGCMHMKCPQAQCRFEWCWNCGLEWNRTCMGDHWFD
;
A
#
# COMPACT_ATOMS: atom_id res chain seq x y z
N ALA A 1 11.25 -57.26 -16.85
CA ALA A 1 10.67 -55.93 -17.04
C ALA A 1 9.70 -55.65 -15.90
N PHE A 2 10.19 -55.10 -14.79
CA PHE A 2 9.32 -54.47 -13.80
C PHE A 2 9.97 -53.14 -13.47
N SER A 3 9.33 -52.12 -14.01
CA SER A 3 9.86 -50.79 -14.23
C SER A 3 10.28 -50.10 -12.92
N LEU A 4 11.41 -49.41 -13.03
CA LEU A 4 12.01 -48.47 -12.11
C LEU A 4 11.00 -47.53 -11.41
N LEU A 5 11.31 -47.27 -10.13
CA LEU A 5 11.09 -46.03 -9.38
C LEU A 5 9.67 -45.69 -8.91
N LEU A 6 9.46 -46.09 -7.66
CA LEU A 6 8.53 -45.50 -6.69
C LEU A 6 8.58 -43.97 -6.64
N SER A 7 7.43 -43.42 -6.24
CA SER A 7 7.20 -42.06 -5.74
C SER A 7 6.88 -41.00 -6.80
N LEU A 8 5.69 -41.17 -7.41
CA LEU A 8 4.77 -40.03 -7.53
C LEU A 8 4.59 -39.44 -6.13
N GLN A 9 5.40 -38.44 -5.78
CA GLN A 9 5.18 -37.66 -4.58
C GLN A 9 3.90 -36.85 -4.82
N GLY A 10 2.76 -37.45 -4.44
CA GLY A 10 1.47 -36.79 -4.45
C GLY A 10 1.57 -35.50 -3.66
N TYR A 11 1.35 -34.37 -4.33
CA TYR A 11 1.31 -33.08 -3.69
C TYR A 11 0.05 -33.05 -2.82
N MET A 12 0.17 -33.32 -1.53
CA MET A 12 -0.93 -33.13 -0.58
C MET A 12 -1.11 -31.64 -0.38
N ILE A 13 -2.13 -31.09 -1.04
CA ILE A 13 -2.57 -29.72 -0.79
C ILE A 13 -3.25 -29.72 0.57
N ASP A 14 -2.62 -29.09 1.56
CA ASP A 14 -3.27 -28.81 2.83
C ASP A 14 -4.45 -27.86 2.60
N GLU A 15 -5.67 -28.34 2.86
CA GLU A 15 -6.91 -27.62 2.57
C GLU A 15 -6.96 -26.27 3.32
N HIS A 16 -6.41 -26.23 4.53
CA HIS A 16 -6.35 -25.02 5.33
C HIS A 16 -5.36 -23.99 4.74
N ALA A 17 -4.18 -24.43 4.31
CA ALA A 17 -3.23 -23.59 3.58
C ALA A 17 -3.79 -23.12 2.23
N ALA A 18 -4.56 -23.95 1.52
CA ALA A 18 -5.22 -23.57 0.27
C ALA A 18 -6.34 -22.54 0.50
N MET A 19 -7.06 -22.62 1.61
CA MET A 19 -8.06 -21.63 2.03
C MET A 19 -7.42 -20.29 2.44
N GLN A 20 -6.24 -20.31 3.06
CA GLN A 20 -5.48 -19.10 3.42
C GLN A 20 -4.69 -18.49 2.25
N ALA A 21 -4.36 -19.28 1.22
CA ALA A 21 -3.73 -18.80 0.00
C ALA A 21 -4.68 -18.01 -0.92
N ARG A 22 -5.94 -17.84 -0.51
CA ARG A 22 -6.87 -16.92 -1.17
C ARG A 22 -6.41 -15.50 -0.95
N TRP A 23 -6.00 -14.86 -2.03
CA TRP A 23 -5.46 -13.50 -2.14
C TRP A 23 -6.48 -12.40 -1.78
N GLU A 24 -7.18 -12.53 -0.65
CA GLU A 24 -8.28 -11.65 -0.23
C GLU A 24 -7.95 -10.91 1.09
N GLU A 25 -7.05 -11.44 1.94
CA GLU A 25 -6.57 -10.70 3.11
C GLU A 25 -5.61 -9.55 2.71
N ALA A 26 -4.75 -9.80 1.72
CA ALA A 26 -3.87 -8.77 1.14
C ALA A 26 -4.67 -7.62 0.48
N SER A 27 -5.93 -7.85 0.11
CA SER A 27 -6.81 -6.83 -0.48
C SER A 27 -7.43 -5.89 0.56
N ARG A 28 -7.63 -6.35 1.81
CA ARG A 28 -8.32 -5.56 2.85
C ARG A 28 -7.48 -4.43 3.44
N GLU A 29 -6.16 -4.58 3.48
CA GLU A 29 -5.27 -3.50 3.95
C GLU A 29 -5.04 -2.42 2.88
N THR A 30 -5.09 -2.77 1.58
CA THR A 30 -4.92 -1.81 0.47
C THR A 30 -6.06 -0.79 0.38
N ILE A 31 -7.25 -1.14 0.89
CA ILE A 31 -8.44 -0.28 0.85
C ILE A 31 -8.38 0.85 1.89
N LYS A 32 -7.47 0.80 2.88
CA LYS A 32 -7.71 1.52 4.13
C LYS A 32 -7.61 3.05 4.11
N LYS A 33 -6.83 3.74 3.28
CA LYS A 33 -6.79 5.23 3.31
C LYS A 33 -6.33 5.84 1.97
N THR A 34 -7.18 5.80 0.95
CA THR A 34 -6.88 6.48 -0.32
C THR A 34 -6.96 8.00 -0.22
N THR A 35 -7.64 8.55 0.79
CA THR A 35 -7.87 10.00 0.91
C THR A 35 -7.53 10.55 2.31
N LYS A 36 -6.97 11.77 2.37
CA LYS A 36 -6.72 12.54 3.61
C LYS A 36 -7.06 14.02 3.38
N PRO A 37 -7.55 14.75 4.38
CA PRO A 37 -7.83 16.19 4.25
C PRO A 37 -6.53 17.00 4.15
N CYS A 38 -6.51 18.01 3.29
CA CYS A 38 -5.41 18.96 3.22
C CYS A 38 -5.27 19.75 4.54
N PRO A 39 -4.07 19.88 5.14
CA PRO A 39 -3.87 20.61 6.40
C PRO A 39 -4.21 22.11 6.33
N SER A 40 -4.20 22.69 5.13
CA SER A 40 -4.46 24.12 4.92
C SER A 40 -5.94 24.42 4.60
N CYS A 41 -6.53 23.69 3.64
CA CYS A 41 -7.89 23.97 3.16
C CYS A 41 -8.92 22.88 3.48
N HIS A 42 -8.51 21.78 4.12
CA HIS A 42 -9.36 20.66 4.55
C HIS A 42 -10.09 19.90 3.43
N VAL A 43 -9.87 20.27 2.16
CA VAL A 43 -10.38 19.53 1.00
C VAL A 43 -9.78 18.12 1.00
N PRO A 44 -10.57 17.06 0.76
CA PRO A 44 -10.05 15.70 0.65
C PRO A 44 -9.10 15.58 -0.54
N VAL A 45 -7.92 15.02 -0.30
CA VAL A 45 -6.87 14.77 -1.29
C VAL A 45 -6.62 13.27 -1.38
N GLU A 46 -6.61 12.73 -2.59
CA GLU A 46 -6.29 11.33 -2.85
C GLU A 46 -4.78 11.09 -2.98
N LYS A 47 -4.27 9.99 -2.40
CA LYS A 47 -2.86 9.58 -2.54
C LYS A 47 -2.63 8.98 -3.92
N ASN A 48 -2.21 9.79 -4.87
CA ASN A 48 -1.89 9.33 -6.21
C ASN A 48 -0.39 8.94 -6.32
N GLY A 49 0.00 7.78 -5.77
CA GLY A 49 1.33 7.19 -5.95
C GLY A 49 2.11 6.83 -4.67
N GLY A 50 3.43 6.64 -4.83
CA GLY A 50 4.35 6.20 -3.75
C GLY A 50 5.04 7.31 -2.96
N CYS A 51 5.05 8.56 -3.45
CA CYS A 51 5.70 9.67 -2.76
C CYS A 51 4.85 10.21 -1.60
N MET A 52 5.49 10.59 -0.50
CA MET A 52 4.86 11.27 0.63
C MET A 52 4.74 12.79 0.44
N HIS A 53 5.41 13.38 -0.55
CA HIS A 53 5.26 14.79 -0.90
C HIS A 53 3.97 15.00 -1.70
N MET A 54 2.97 15.61 -1.07
CA MET A 54 1.69 15.92 -1.68
C MET A 54 1.56 17.41 -1.92
N LYS A 55 0.94 17.76 -3.05
CA LYS A 55 0.50 19.12 -3.35
C LYS A 55 -1.01 19.14 -3.39
N CYS A 56 -1.62 20.08 -2.67
CA CYS A 56 -3.07 20.23 -2.69
C CYS A 56 -3.53 20.50 -4.15
N PRO A 57 -4.48 19.71 -4.71
CA PRO A 57 -4.95 19.89 -6.07
C PRO A 57 -5.79 21.16 -6.23
N GLN A 58 -6.25 21.72 -5.12
CA GLN A 58 -7.09 22.90 -5.13
C GLN A 58 -6.30 24.14 -5.56
N ALA A 59 -6.74 24.80 -6.64
CA ALA A 59 -5.98 25.85 -7.33
C ALA A 59 -5.67 27.05 -6.42
N GLN A 60 -6.56 27.43 -5.51
CA GLN A 60 -6.31 28.53 -4.56
C GLN A 60 -5.48 28.14 -3.34
N CYS A 61 -5.24 26.85 -3.10
CA CYS A 61 -4.47 26.37 -1.95
C CYS A 61 -3.04 26.02 -2.35
N ARG A 62 -2.87 25.01 -3.22
CA ARG A 62 -1.56 24.50 -3.69
C ARG A 62 -0.54 24.20 -2.59
N PHE A 63 -0.98 24.05 -1.34
CA PHE A 63 -0.12 23.78 -0.20
C PHE A 63 0.61 22.45 -0.37
N GLU A 64 1.90 22.45 -0.06
CA GLU A 64 2.78 21.28 -0.18
C GLU A 64 3.03 20.69 1.20
N TRP A 65 2.69 19.42 1.37
CA TRP A 65 2.61 18.79 2.68
C TRP A 65 3.01 17.32 2.63
N CYS A 66 3.44 16.78 3.75
CA CYS A 66 3.76 15.36 3.89
C CYS A 66 2.50 14.54 4.17
N TRP A 67 2.23 13.53 3.34
CA TRP A 67 1.13 12.60 3.53
C TRP A 67 1.17 11.89 4.88
N ASN A 68 2.35 11.52 5.37
CA ASN A 68 2.51 10.82 6.64
C ASN A 68 2.29 11.75 7.84
N CYS A 69 2.97 12.92 7.85
CA CYS A 69 2.95 13.84 8.98
C CYS A 69 1.72 14.75 9.04
N GLY A 70 1.09 15.07 7.91
CA GLY A 70 0.04 16.09 7.86
C GLY A 70 0.55 17.52 8.06
N LEU A 71 1.85 17.76 7.85
CA LEU A 71 2.52 19.06 8.03
C LEU A 71 3.15 19.54 6.72
N GLU A 72 3.59 20.79 6.68
CA GLU A 72 4.33 21.36 5.54
C GLU A 72 5.51 20.47 5.13
N TRP A 73 5.68 20.28 3.83
CA TRP A 73 6.75 19.48 3.29
C TRP A 73 8.12 20.11 3.59
N ASN A 74 9.02 19.35 4.21
CA ASN A 74 10.32 19.84 4.63
C ASN A 74 11.43 18.78 4.45
N ARG A 75 12.68 19.18 4.72
CA ARG A 75 13.86 18.32 4.54
C ARG A 75 13.90 17.12 5.47
N THR A 76 13.32 17.22 6.67
CA THR A 76 13.18 16.09 7.59
C THR A 76 12.27 15.04 6.97
N CYS A 77 11.14 15.46 6.38
CA CYS A 77 10.23 14.56 5.69
C CYS A 77 10.90 13.85 4.49
N MET A 78 11.76 14.56 3.76
CA MET A 78 12.56 13.99 2.67
C MET A 78 13.56 12.93 3.16
N GLY A 79 14.15 13.10 4.34
CA GLY A 79 15.11 12.12 4.87
C GLY A 79 14.44 10.90 5.48
N ASP A 80 13.37 11.12 6.24
CA ASP A 80 12.82 10.09 7.13
C ASP A 80 11.75 9.23 6.47
N HIS A 81 10.95 9.80 5.55
CA HIS A 81 9.82 9.11 4.93
C HIS A 81 9.46 9.76 3.58
N TRP A 82 10.42 9.77 2.65
CA TRP A 82 10.20 10.28 1.30
C TRP A 82 9.14 9.46 0.55
N PHE A 83 9.27 8.14 0.59
CA PHE A 83 8.40 7.18 -0.10
C PHE A 83 7.81 6.18 0.92
N ASP A 84 6.72 5.52 0.54
CA ASP A 84 6.24 4.30 1.23
C ASP A 84 7.23 3.15 1.07
#